data_AF-A0A4P6XNI1-F1
#
_entry.id   AF-A0A4P6XNI1-F1
#
_cell.length_a   1.000
_cell.length_b   1.000
_cell.length_c   1.000
_cell.angle_alpha   90.00
_cell.angle_beta   90.00
_cell.angle_gamma   90.00
#
_symmetry.space_group_name_H-M   'P 1'
#
loop_
_entity.id
_entity.type
_entity.pdbx_description
1 polymer ?
#
loop_
_entity_poly.entity_id
_entity_poly.type
_entity_poly.pdbx_seq_one_letter_code
_entity_poly.pdbx_strand_id
1 'polypeptide(L)'
;MRQKRAKSYKKQINLYLHAFKFREPFQTIIDDELILNCVKASFNLVKGLDRTIQADTKPMITQCCMQALYETKDQIAIDLAKSFERRRCNHSIKEPKPPADCIRSIVDVDGKNKHRYIVASQSTSLRRKLRGVPGVPLIFMNRSVMVMEPASEATKRAAELCEQAKLKAGLNDSKVGYVEKEKAKETNEDRPTRKRKGPSEPNPLSVKKKKSDSRHDGSEDQPKRKRARRHKRSGEEKDGTAQPEVNQGASNPTDIDTSNNS
;
A
#
# COMPACT_ATOMS: atom_id res chain seq x y z
N MET A 1 -7.82 -7.81 -13.83
CA MET A 1 -7.21 -6.45 -13.82
C MET A 1 -7.49 -5.66 -12.53
N ARG A 2 -8.75 -5.31 -12.20
CA ARG A 2 -9.12 -4.44 -11.05
C ARG A 2 -8.49 -4.83 -9.71
N GLN A 3 -8.55 -6.11 -9.32
CA GLN A 3 -7.97 -6.61 -8.06
C GLN A 3 -6.44 -6.45 -7.96
N LYS A 4 -5.71 -6.62 -9.09
CA LYS A 4 -4.25 -6.42 -9.12
C LYS A 4 -3.89 -4.96 -8.81
N ARG A 5 -4.63 -4.00 -9.38
CA ARG A 5 -4.46 -2.57 -9.09
C ARG A 5 -4.80 -2.25 -7.62
N ALA A 6 -5.90 -2.76 -7.09
CA ALA A 6 -6.27 -2.57 -5.68
C ALA A 6 -5.17 -3.07 -4.71
N LYS A 7 -4.62 -4.28 -4.94
CA LYS A 7 -3.49 -4.79 -4.15
C LYS A 7 -2.24 -3.90 -4.24
N SER A 8 -1.96 -3.35 -5.42
CA SER A 8 -0.85 -2.41 -5.64
C SER A 8 -1.05 -1.10 -4.87
N TYR A 9 -2.23 -0.47 -5.00
CA TYR A 9 -2.55 0.77 -4.29
C TYR A 9 -2.57 0.57 -2.78
N LYS A 10 -3.07 -0.57 -2.27
CA LYS A 10 -3.02 -0.89 -0.83
C LYS A 10 -1.58 -1.02 -0.31
N LYS A 11 -0.69 -1.67 -1.07
CA LYS A 11 0.76 -1.69 -0.73
C LYS A 11 1.35 -0.27 -0.71
N GLN A 12 0.95 0.58 -1.65
CA GLN A 12 1.45 1.94 -1.77
C GLN A 12 0.93 2.87 -0.65
N ILE A 13 -0.37 2.80 -0.30
CA ILE A 13 -0.94 3.54 0.84
C ILE A 13 -0.29 3.10 2.16
N ASN A 14 -0.03 1.80 2.35
CA ASN A 14 0.69 1.32 3.53
C ASN A 14 2.10 1.94 3.66
N LEU A 15 2.82 2.16 2.55
CA LEU A 15 4.10 2.88 2.56
C LEU A 15 3.94 4.31 3.13
N TYR A 16 2.92 5.04 2.67
CA TYR A 16 2.61 6.38 3.16
C TYR A 16 2.17 6.42 4.64
N LEU A 17 1.43 5.41 5.10
CA LEU A 17 1.07 5.24 6.52
C LEU A 17 2.33 5.03 7.40
N HIS A 18 3.21 4.09 7.04
CA HIS A 18 4.34 3.70 7.89
C HIS A 18 5.55 4.65 7.83
N ALA A 19 5.89 5.18 6.63
CA ALA A 19 7.01 6.09 6.44
C ALA A 19 6.60 7.55 6.74
N PHE A 20 5.52 8.03 6.14
CA PHE A 20 5.12 9.46 6.16
C PHE A 20 4.02 9.81 7.16
N LYS A 21 3.57 8.85 7.99
CA LYS A 21 2.60 9.05 9.08
C LYS A 21 1.25 9.62 8.63
N PHE A 22 0.80 9.24 7.43
CA PHE A 22 -0.58 9.48 6.99
C PHE A 22 -1.57 8.82 7.97
N ARG A 23 -2.78 9.38 8.04
CA ARG A 23 -3.89 8.89 8.87
C ARG A 23 -5.20 9.13 8.14
N GLU A 24 -6.19 8.31 8.46
CA GLU A 24 -7.57 8.48 8.00
C GLU A 24 -8.29 9.57 8.84
N PRO A 25 -9.22 10.35 8.26
CA PRO A 25 -9.58 10.37 6.84
C PRO A 25 -8.52 11.08 5.98
N PHE A 26 -8.25 10.53 4.79
CA PHE A 26 -7.18 11.01 3.91
C PHE A 26 -7.54 12.36 3.26
N GLN A 27 -6.84 13.43 3.64
CA GLN A 27 -7.03 14.77 3.09
C GLN A 27 -6.55 14.81 1.63
N THR A 28 -7.48 14.99 0.70
CA THR A 28 -7.20 14.98 -0.75
C THR A 28 -7.50 16.33 -1.36
N ILE A 29 -6.46 17.05 -1.80
CA ILE A 29 -6.58 18.30 -2.55
C ILE A 29 -6.96 17.95 -3.99
N ILE A 30 -8.05 18.54 -4.47
CA ILE A 30 -8.60 18.35 -5.81
C ILE A 30 -8.34 19.61 -6.65
N ASP A 31 -7.89 19.37 -7.88
CA ASP A 31 -7.63 20.35 -8.93
C ASP A 31 -8.88 20.68 -9.76
N ASP A 32 -9.00 21.90 -10.28
CA ASP A 32 -10.15 22.34 -11.08
C ASP A 32 -10.26 21.60 -12.42
N GLU A 33 -9.12 21.41 -13.13
CA GLU A 33 -9.06 20.57 -14.34
C GLU A 33 -9.61 19.17 -14.11
N LEU A 34 -9.39 18.58 -12.93
CA LEU A 34 -9.86 17.24 -12.61
C LEU A 34 -11.39 17.22 -12.43
N ILE A 35 -11.96 18.23 -11.78
CA ILE A 35 -13.42 18.35 -11.57
C ILE A 35 -14.13 18.50 -12.91
N LEU A 36 -13.65 19.39 -13.78
CA LEU A 36 -14.19 19.59 -15.13
C LEU A 36 -14.16 18.29 -15.94
N ASN A 37 -13.07 17.52 -15.87
CA ASN A 37 -12.97 16.22 -16.55
C ASN A 37 -13.88 15.15 -15.93
N CYS A 38 -14.11 15.17 -14.61
CA CYS A 38 -15.07 14.26 -13.97
C CYS A 38 -16.50 14.54 -14.42
N VAL A 39 -16.91 15.81 -14.51
CA VAL A 39 -18.22 16.22 -15.02
C VAL A 39 -18.40 15.81 -16.48
N LYS A 40 -17.42 16.14 -17.36
CA LYS A 40 -17.43 15.72 -18.77
C LYS A 40 -17.50 14.21 -18.98
N ALA A 41 -16.95 13.42 -18.05
CA ALA A 41 -16.96 11.96 -18.09
C ALA A 41 -18.12 11.31 -17.30
N SER A 42 -19.05 12.11 -16.76
CA SER A 42 -20.14 11.68 -15.85
C SER A 42 -19.65 10.79 -14.69
N PHE A 43 -18.46 11.08 -14.17
CA PHE A 43 -17.76 10.25 -13.20
C PHE A 43 -17.93 10.78 -11.78
N ASN A 44 -18.39 9.92 -10.86
CA ASN A 44 -18.51 10.27 -9.44
C ASN A 44 -17.11 10.34 -8.78
N LEU A 45 -16.61 11.56 -8.56
CA LEU A 45 -15.28 11.83 -8.03
C LEU A 45 -15.03 11.16 -6.67
N VAL A 46 -15.93 11.33 -5.70
CA VAL A 46 -15.80 10.83 -4.32
C VAL A 46 -15.69 9.30 -4.30
N LYS A 47 -16.65 8.60 -4.90
CA LYS A 47 -16.61 7.12 -5.05
C LYS A 47 -15.38 6.64 -5.84
N GLY A 48 -14.83 7.49 -6.71
CA GLY A 48 -13.57 7.25 -7.40
C GLY A 48 -12.37 7.28 -6.46
N LEU A 49 -12.27 8.34 -5.64
CA LEU A 49 -11.21 8.55 -4.65
C LEU A 49 -11.19 7.40 -3.63
N ASP A 50 -12.31 7.14 -2.97
CA ASP A 50 -12.44 6.07 -1.96
C ASP A 50 -12.07 4.70 -2.55
N ARG A 51 -12.44 4.42 -3.80
CA ARG A 51 -12.09 3.17 -4.49
C ARG A 51 -10.60 3.07 -4.85
N THR A 52 -9.90 4.19 -5.04
CA THR A 52 -8.45 4.18 -5.32
C THR A 52 -7.61 4.12 -4.04
N ILE A 53 -7.97 4.91 -3.03
CA ILE A 53 -7.27 5.01 -1.75
C ILE A 53 -7.62 3.82 -0.82
N GLN A 54 -8.80 3.21 -0.99
CA GLN A 54 -9.32 2.07 -0.20
C GLN A 54 -9.53 2.37 1.29
N ALA A 55 -9.82 3.63 1.59
CA ALA A 55 -10.10 4.15 2.92
C ALA A 55 -10.89 5.46 2.77
N ASP A 56 -11.40 5.99 3.89
CA ASP A 56 -12.20 7.21 3.90
C ASP A 56 -11.39 8.43 3.46
N THR A 57 -11.92 9.17 2.47
CA THR A 57 -11.27 10.35 1.91
C THR A 57 -12.00 11.62 2.29
N LYS A 58 -11.23 12.68 2.59
CA LYS A 58 -11.76 14.02 2.80
C LYS A 58 -11.42 14.86 1.56
N PRO A 59 -12.33 14.97 0.57
CA PRO A 59 -12.12 15.79 -0.61
C PRO A 59 -12.08 17.28 -0.22
N MET A 60 -11.05 17.98 -0.65
CA MET A 60 -10.82 19.39 -0.37
C MET A 60 -10.48 20.16 -1.66
N ILE A 61 -10.96 21.40 -1.79
CA ILE A 61 -10.62 22.29 -2.91
C ILE A 61 -10.01 23.59 -2.40
N THR A 62 -8.98 24.11 -3.10
CA THR A 62 -8.35 25.40 -2.73
C THR A 62 -9.20 26.59 -3.19
N GLN A 63 -9.04 27.76 -2.55
CA GLN A 63 -9.73 28.97 -2.98
C GLN A 63 -9.39 29.36 -4.43
N CYS A 64 -8.14 29.22 -4.87
CA CYS A 64 -7.72 29.56 -6.23
C CYS A 64 -8.30 28.58 -7.27
N CYS A 65 -8.32 27.28 -7.00
CA CYS A 65 -8.99 26.29 -7.87
C CYS A 65 -10.48 26.60 -7.99
N MET A 66 -11.15 26.95 -6.88
CA MET A 66 -12.56 27.31 -6.90
C MET A 66 -12.83 28.60 -7.69
N GLN A 67 -11.90 29.56 -7.66
CA GLN A 67 -11.99 30.79 -8.45
C GLN A 67 -11.88 30.49 -9.96
N ALA A 68 -10.93 29.66 -10.37
CA ALA A 68 -10.81 29.19 -11.75
C ALA A 68 -12.08 28.44 -12.22
N LEU A 69 -12.73 27.66 -11.35
CA LEU A 69 -14.01 27.03 -11.68
C LEU A 69 -15.13 28.06 -11.92
N TYR A 70 -15.20 29.16 -11.16
CA TYR A 70 -16.17 30.22 -11.42
C TYR A 70 -15.94 30.90 -12.78
N GLU A 71 -14.69 31.02 -13.23
CA GLU A 71 -14.35 31.61 -14.53
C GLU A 71 -14.81 30.74 -15.72
N THR A 72 -14.85 29.41 -15.55
CA THR A 72 -15.38 28.48 -16.57
C THR A 72 -16.90 28.49 -16.72
N LYS A 73 -17.64 29.06 -15.74
CA LYS A 73 -19.11 29.18 -15.71
C LYS A 73 -19.91 27.85 -15.78
N ASP A 74 -19.26 26.70 -15.64
CA ASP A 74 -19.91 25.39 -15.56
C ASP A 74 -20.55 25.19 -14.18
N GLN A 75 -21.86 25.40 -14.08
CA GLN A 75 -22.59 25.29 -12.82
C GLN A 75 -22.53 23.88 -12.21
N ILE A 76 -22.47 22.83 -13.02
CA ILE A 76 -22.42 21.44 -12.54
C ILE A 76 -21.07 21.18 -11.86
N ALA A 77 -19.97 21.64 -12.48
CA ALA A 77 -18.64 21.59 -11.89
C ALA A 77 -18.52 22.45 -10.63
N ILE A 78 -19.10 23.66 -10.65
CA ILE A 78 -19.14 24.58 -9.51
C ILE A 78 -19.91 23.97 -8.33
N ASP A 79 -21.08 23.39 -8.54
CA ASP A 79 -21.91 22.83 -7.45
C ASP A 79 -21.31 21.55 -6.89
N LEU A 80 -20.70 20.71 -7.73
CA LEU A 80 -19.88 19.58 -7.27
C LEU A 80 -18.71 20.08 -6.40
N ALA A 81 -18.02 21.15 -6.81
CA ALA A 81 -16.91 21.71 -6.07
C ALA A 81 -17.32 22.39 -4.75
N LYS A 82 -18.50 23.02 -4.69
CA LYS A 82 -19.10 23.55 -3.45
C LYS A 82 -19.36 22.47 -2.40
N SER A 83 -19.56 21.21 -2.81
CA SER A 83 -19.78 20.08 -1.88
C SER A 83 -18.51 19.62 -1.14
N PHE A 84 -17.32 20.05 -1.59
CA PHE A 84 -16.04 19.67 -0.99
C PHE A 84 -15.57 20.67 0.08
N GLU A 85 -14.70 20.23 0.99
CA GLU A 85 -14.22 21.12 2.05
C GLU A 85 -13.25 22.18 1.49
N ARG A 86 -13.48 23.44 1.88
CA ARG A 86 -12.73 24.57 1.32
C ARG A 86 -11.39 24.79 2.05
N ARG A 87 -10.29 24.42 1.41
CA ARG A 87 -8.93 24.72 1.89
C ARG A 87 -8.61 26.20 1.65
N ARG A 88 -8.65 27.00 2.71
CA ARG A 88 -8.13 28.37 2.72
C ARG A 88 -6.63 28.35 2.34
N CYS A 89 -6.23 29.23 1.43
CA CYS A 89 -4.84 29.45 1.03
C CYS A 89 -4.47 30.92 1.24
N ASN A 90 -3.20 31.21 1.49
CA ASN A 90 -2.70 32.56 1.81
C ASN A 90 -2.51 33.43 0.55
N HIS A 91 -3.45 33.37 -0.40
CA HIS A 91 -3.44 34.13 -1.64
C HIS A 91 -4.59 35.13 -1.66
N SER A 92 -4.32 36.33 -2.17
CA SER A 92 -5.31 37.39 -2.31
C SER A 92 -6.46 36.95 -3.20
N ILE A 93 -7.70 37.20 -2.77
CA ILE A 93 -8.91 36.87 -3.56
C ILE A 93 -8.97 37.71 -4.84
N LYS A 94 -8.43 38.94 -4.82
CA LYS A 94 -8.36 39.86 -5.97
C LYS A 94 -7.39 39.41 -7.07
N GLU A 95 -6.35 38.67 -6.70
CA GLU A 95 -5.28 38.21 -7.59
C GLU A 95 -5.03 36.71 -7.32
N PRO A 96 -5.92 35.83 -7.82
CA PRO A 96 -5.77 34.40 -7.64
C PRO A 96 -4.51 33.91 -8.37
N LYS A 97 -3.63 33.20 -7.66
CA LYS A 97 -2.54 32.48 -8.33
C LYS A 97 -3.09 31.34 -9.20
N PRO A 98 -2.40 30.96 -10.29
CA PRO A 98 -2.73 29.78 -11.07
C PRO A 98 -2.95 28.55 -10.16
N PRO A 99 -4.00 27.73 -10.40
CA PRO A 99 -4.35 26.61 -9.53
C PRO A 99 -3.19 25.67 -9.22
N ALA A 100 -2.39 25.33 -10.24
CA ALA A 100 -1.21 24.48 -10.10
C ALA A 100 -0.17 25.03 -9.11
N ASP A 101 0.18 26.31 -9.21
CA ASP A 101 1.16 26.92 -8.30
C ASP A 101 0.57 27.20 -6.91
N CYS A 102 -0.76 27.40 -6.82
CA CYS A 102 -1.48 27.41 -5.54
C CYS A 102 -1.35 26.05 -4.82
N ILE A 103 -1.74 24.94 -5.48
CA ILE A 103 -1.64 23.59 -4.91
C ILE A 103 -0.18 23.28 -4.53
N ARG A 104 0.79 23.61 -5.39
CA ARG A 104 2.21 23.45 -5.08
C ARG A 104 2.57 24.15 -3.77
N SER A 105 2.24 25.44 -3.60
CA SER A 105 2.60 26.20 -2.40
C SER A 105 1.98 25.68 -1.09
N ILE A 106 0.90 24.91 -1.16
CA ILE A 106 0.21 24.32 0.01
C ILE A 106 0.79 22.94 0.38
N VAL A 107 1.30 22.21 -0.61
CA VAL A 107 1.79 20.83 -0.48
C VAL A 107 3.31 20.80 -0.28
N ASP A 108 4.04 21.68 -0.96
CA ASP A 108 5.49 21.85 -0.91
C ASP A 108 5.84 22.92 0.13
N VAL A 109 5.93 22.51 1.40
CA VAL A 109 6.36 23.38 2.51
C VAL A 109 7.74 22.90 2.95
N ASP A 110 8.76 23.73 2.76
CA ASP A 110 10.16 23.42 3.06
C ASP A 110 10.67 22.13 2.39
N GLY A 111 10.21 21.86 1.15
CA GLY A 111 10.52 20.63 0.41
C GLY A 111 9.83 19.37 0.95
N LYS A 112 8.80 19.50 1.80
CA LYS A 112 8.15 18.40 2.52
C LYS A 112 6.62 18.54 2.54
N ASN A 113 5.93 17.40 2.44
CA ASN A 113 4.48 17.34 2.63
C ASN A 113 4.08 17.41 4.11
N LYS A 114 4.26 18.58 4.75
CA LYS A 114 4.00 18.81 6.18
C LYS A 114 2.57 18.44 6.62
N HIS A 115 1.61 18.70 5.74
CA HIS A 115 0.19 18.47 5.98
C HIS A 115 -0.30 17.07 5.58
N ARG A 116 0.52 16.28 4.86
CA ARG A 116 0.18 14.93 4.36
C ARG A 116 -1.04 14.94 3.44
N TYR A 117 -1.05 15.87 2.48
CA TYR A 117 -2.06 15.89 1.42
C TYR A 117 -1.81 14.79 0.39
N ILE A 118 -2.88 14.16 -0.06
CA ILE A 118 -2.97 13.51 -1.38
C ILE A 118 -3.34 14.59 -2.39
N VAL A 119 -2.80 14.54 -3.61
CA VAL A 119 -3.14 15.50 -4.67
C VAL A 119 -3.78 14.78 -5.85
N ALA A 120 -5.01 15.16 -6.17
CA ALA A 120 -5.77 14.66 -7.30
C ALA A 120 -5.81 15.77 -8.38
N SER A 121 -4.98 15.63 -9.41
CA SER A 121 -4.78 16.64 -10.46
C SER A 121 -4.63 16.01 -11.84
N GLN A 122 -5.23 16.64 -12.85
CA GLN A 122 -5.03 16.24 -14.24
C GLN A 122 -3.71 16.82 -14.79
N SER A 123 -3.35 18.04 -14.38
CA SER A 123 -2.20 18.79 -14.86
C SER A 123 -0.89 17.99 -14.76
N THR A 124 -0.28 17.72 -15.92
CA THR A 124 0.96 16.93 -16.00
C THR A 124 2.17 17.75 -15.50
N SER A 125 2.13 19.08 -15.62
CA SER A 125 3.19 19.97 -15.12
C SER A 125 3.18 20.02 -13.59
N LEU A 126 2.02 20.14 -12.96
CA LEU A 126 1.88 20.08 -11.50
C LEU A 126 2.38 18.74 -10.95
N ARG A 127 1.89 17.62 -11.49
CA ARG A 127 2.34 16.28 -11.07
C ARG A 127 3.86 16.11 -11.22
N ARG A 128 4.47 16.62 -12.29
CA ARG A 128 5.93 16.60 -12.47
C ARG A 128 6.67 17.38 -11.38
N LYS A 129 6.22 18.59 -11.04
CA LYS A 129 6.77 19.40 -9.94
C LYS A 129 6.65 18.65 -8.60
N LEU A 130 5.47 18.11 -8.29
CA LEU A 130 5.17 17.44 -7.01
C LEU A 130 5.90 16.10 -6.81
N ARG A 131 6.30 15.38 -7.87
CA ARG A 131 7.12 14.15 -7.74
C ARG A 131 8.45 14.39 -7.02
N GLY A 132 9.01 15.60 -7.10
CA GLY A 132 10.23 15.98 -6.40
C GLY A 132 10.07 16.05 -4.88
N VAL A 133 8.85 16.33 -4.40
CA VAL A 133 8.54 16.37 -2.97
C VAL A 133 8.30 14.93 -2.46
N PRO A 134 9.05 14.45 -1.45
CA PRO A 134 8.83 13.12 -0.89
C PRO A 134 7.53 13.06 -0.10
N GLY A 135 6.80 11.95 -0.23
CA GLY A 135 5.59 11.71 0.55
C GLY A 135 4.33 12.37 0.00
N VAL A 136 4.26 12.65 -1.31
CA VAL A 136 3.05 13.14 -1.99
C VAL A 136 2.44 12.02 -2.86
N PRO A 137 1.30 11.43 -2.46
CA PRO A 137 0.55 10.53 -3.33
C PRO A 137 -0.17 11.35 -4.41
N LEU A 138 0.00 10.95 -5.67
CA LEU A 138 -0.61 11.61 -6.83
C LEU A 138 -1.71 10.75 -7.43
N ILE A 139 -2.85 11.36 -7.72
CA ILE A 139 -4.02 10.74 -8.37
C ILE A 139 -4.38 11.57 -9.61
N PHE A 140 -4.80 10.90 -10.68
CA PHE A 140 -5.29 11.55 -11.90
C PHE A 140 -6.40 10.71 -12.54
N MET A 141 -7.12 11.28 -13.50
CA MET A 141 -8.10 10.55 -14.30
C MET A 141 -7.52 10.17 -15.66
N ASN A 142 -7.77 8.93 -16.09
CA ASN A 142 -7.50 8.49 -17.45
C ASN A 142 -8.80 7.96 -18.07
N ARG A 143 -9.33 8.67 -19.06
CA ARG A 143 -10.69 8.48 -19.61
C ARG A 143 -11.71 8.49 -18.46
N SER A 144 -12.38 7.38 -18.18
CA SER A 144 -13.38 7.25 -17.10
C SER A 144 -12.88 6.46 -15.88
N VAL A 145 -11.56 6.37 -15.67
CA VAL A 145 -10.94 5.63 -14.56
C VAL A 145 -9.96 6.50 -13.80
N MET A 146 -10.20 6.67 -12.51
CA MET A 146 -9.25 7.28 -11.58
C MET A 146 -8.10 6.32 -11.26
N VAL A 147 -6.87 6.84 -11.29
CA VAL A 147 -5.62 6.08 -11.18
C VAL A 147 -4.70 6.79 -10.20
N MET A 148 -4.20 6.05 -9.21
CA MET A 148 -3.10 6.49 -8.36
C MET A 148 -1.79 6.22 -9.11
N GLU A 149 -0.92 7.23 -9.18
CA GLU A 149 0.40 7.12 -9.77
C GLU A 149 1.34 6.36 -8.82
N PRO A 150 2.27 5.51 -9.31
CA PRO A 150 3.29 4.91 -8.45
C PRO A 150 4.10 5.96 -7.67
N ALA A 151 4.58 5.58 -6.48
CA ALA A 151 5.35 6.47 -5.63
C ALA A 151 6.62 7.00 -6.35
N SER A 152 6.89 8.30 -6.22
CA SER A 152 8.05 8.94 -6.84
C SER A 152 9.38 8.41 -6.29
N GLU A 153 10.46 8.52 -7.06
CA GLU A 153 11.80 8.11 -6.59
C GLU A 153 12.24 8.87 -5.33
N ALA A 154 11.89 10.16 -5.22
CA ALA A 154 12.11 10.94 -3.99
C ALA A 154 11.36 10.33 -2.79
N THR A 155 10.10 9.91 -2.99
CA THR A 155 9.29 9.24 -1.97
C THR A 155 9.88 7.89 -1.57
N LYS A 156 10.32 7.06 -2.53
CA LYS A 156 10.93 5.75 -2.25
C LYS A 156 12.22 5.89 -1.43
N ARG A 157 13.16 6.72 -1.89
CA ARG A 157 14.42 6.99 -1.18
C ARG A 157 14.17 7.49 0.24
N ALA A 158 13.24 8.43 0.42
CA ALA A 158 12.90 8.94 1.76
C ALA A 158 12.24 7.87 2.65
N ALA A 159 11.45 6.95 2.09
CA ALA A 159 10.89 5.82 2.83
C ALA A 159 11.97 4.80 3.22
N GLU A 160 12.86 4.43 2.30
CA GLU A 160 14.00 3.52 2.54
C GLU A 160 14.93 4.07 3.63
N LEU A 161 15.26 5.38 3.58
CA LEU A 161 16.04 6.04 4.64
C LEU A 161 15.30 6.02 5.99
N CYS A 162 13.98 6.23 5.99
CA CYS A 162 13.15 6.16 7.20
C CYS A 162 13.07 4.73 7.77
N GLU A 163 13.05 3.71 6.93
CA GLU A 163 13.07 2.29 7.33
C GLU A 163 14.45 1.89 7.88
N GLN A 164 15.54 2.23 7.17
CA GLN A 164 16.91 2.01 7.64
C GLN A 164 17.19 2.71 8.98
N ALA A 165 16.70 3.94 9.17
CA ALA A 165 16.84 4.65 10.43
C ALA A 165 16.15 3.93 11.60
N LYS A 166 14.94 3.39 11.40
CA LYS A 166 14.22 2.59 12.41
C LYS A 166 14.94 1.28 12.72
N LEU A 167 15.44 0.58 11.70
CA LEU A 167 16.20 -0.66 11.86
C LEU A 167 17.50 -0.44 12.64
N LYS A 168 18.26 0.62 12.31
CA LYS A 168 19.49 0.99 13.03
C LYS A 168 19.23 1.44 14.47
N ALA A 169 18.15 2.21 14.70
CA ALA A 169 17.78 2.64 16.04
C ALA A 169 17.48 1.46 16.98
N GLY A 170 16.80 0.42 16.50
CA GLY A 170 16.51 -0.79 17.29
C GLY A 170 17.71 -1.71 17.52
N LEU A 171 18.77 -1.63 16.68
CA LEU A 171 19.99 -2.42 16.84
C LEU A 171 21.02 -1.78 17.78
N ASN A 172 21.07 -0.44 17.81
CA ASN A 172 22.08 0.30 18.57
C ASN A 172 21.68 0.56 20.04
N ASP A 173 20.46 0.20 20.44
CA ASP A 173 19.99 0.38 21.81
C ASP A 173 20.39 -0.82 22.69
N SER A 174 21.64 -0.78 23.19
CA SER A 174 22.23 -1.82 24.04
C SER A 174 21.47 -2.09 25.34
N LYS A 175 20.44 -1.29 25.69
CA LYS A 175 19.55 -1.54 26.83
C LYS A 175 18.41 -2.52 26.55
N VAL A 176 18.09 -2.84 25.29
CA VAL A 176 16.93 -3.70 24.93
C VAL A 176 17.09 -5.17 25.37
N GLY A 177 18.30 -5.59 25.81
CA GLY A 177 18.56 -6.90 26.40
C GLY A 177 18.73 -6.92 27.93
N TYR A 178 18.88 -5.77 28.59
CA TYR A 178 19.10 -5.69 30.03
C TYR A 178 17.81 -5.34 30.77
N VAL A 179 17.18 -6.36 31.35
CA VAL A 179 16.32 -6.15 32.52
C VAL A 179 17.22 -5.70 33.66
N GLU A 180 17.38 -4.39 33.83
CA GLU A 180 17.91 -3.83 35.07
C GLU A 180 17.01 -4.33 36.21
N LYS A 181 17.56 -5.21 37.07
CA LYS A 181 16.92 -5.55 38.34
C LYS A 181 16.94 -4.27 39.18
N GLU A 182 15.83 -3.53 39.14
CA GLU A 182 15.60 -2.42 40.04
C GLU A 182 15.79 -2.92 41.49
N LYS A 183 16.91 -2.51 42.10
CA LYS A 183 17.04 -2.57 43.56
C LYS A 183 16.07 -1.53 44.11
N ALA A 184 14.88 -1.99 44.48
CA ALA A 184 13.88 -1.16 45.12
C ALA A 184 14.51 -0.43 46.32
N LYS A 185 14.42 0.91 46.31
CA LYS A 185 14.68 1.70 47.52
C LYS A 185 13.53 1.49 48.49
N GLU A 186 13.86 1.33 49.76
CA GLU A 186 12.89 1.19 50.84
C GLU A 186 12.17 2.52 51.09
N THR A 187 10.84 2.52 50.97
CA THR A 187 9.95 3.44 51.70
C THR A 187 8.71 2.64 52.12
N ASN A 188 8.26 2.88 53.33
CA ASN A 188 7.37 1.99 54.06
C ASN A 188 5.87 2.10 53.69
N GLU A 189 5.16 1.05 54.11
CA GLU A 189 3.72 0.96 54.41
C GLU A 189 2.65 0.69 53.33
N ASP A 190 1.85 -0.33 53.71
CA ASP A 190 0.52 -0.76 53.31
C ASP A 190 0.14 -1.20 51.87
N ARG A 191 0.16 -2.53 51.64
CA ARG A 191 -0.90 -3.27 50.92
C ARG A 191 -0.82 -4.80 51.15
N PRO A 192 -1.90 -5.58 50.93
CA PRO A 192 -2.07 -6.90 51.53
C PRO A 192 -1.23 -8.02 50.89
N THR A 193 -0.91 -9.01 51.72
CA THR A 193 -0.08 -10.17 51.38
C THR A 193 -0.71 -11.05 50.29
N ARG A 194 -0.15 -10.98 49.08
CA ARG A 194 -0.41 -12.01 48.05
C ARG A 194 0.26 -13.32 48.47
N LYS A 195 -0.55 -14.37 48.68
CA LYS A 195 -0.08 -15.72 49.02
C LYS A 195 1.03 -16.15 48.04
N ARG A 196 2.15 -16.64 48.58
CA ARG A 196 3.26 -17.20 47.78
C ARG A 196 2.72 -18.28 46.85
N LYS A 197 2.90 -18.13 45.54
CA LYS A 197 2.74 -19.25 44.62
C LYS A 197 3.82 -20.28 44.96
N GLY A 198 3.42 -21.54 45.11
CA GLY A 198 4.35 -22.66 45.26
C GLY A 198 5.20 -22.87 44.01
N PRO A 199 6.10 -23.87 44.02
CA PRO A 199 6.89 -24.24 42.85
C PRO A 199 5.98 -24.42 41.63
N SER A 200 6.37 -23.90 40.46
CA SER A 200 5.56 -24.04 39.25
C SER A 200 5.49 -25.50 38.85
N GLU A 201 4.30 -26.10 38.96
CA GLU A 201 4.05 -27.44 38.44
C GLU A 201 4.30 -27.45 36.92
N PRO A 202 4.86 -28.55 36.37
CA PRO A 202 5.12 -28.64 34.94
C PRO A 202 3.83 -28.44 34.13
N ASN A 203 3.91 -27.66 33.05
CA ASN A 203 2.82 -27.43 32.12
C ASN A 203 2.12 -28.76 31.77
N PRO A 204 0.80 -28.91 31.96
CA PRO A 204 0.10 -30.20 31.84
C PRO A 204 0.13 -30.82 30.43
N LEU A 205 0.61 -30.10 29.42
CA LEU A 205 0.91 -30.64 28.08
C LEU A 205 2.30 -31.31 27.95
N SER A 206 3.19 -31.11 28.92
CA SER A 206 4.57 -31.64 28.93
C SER A 206 4.73 -32.94 29.73
N VAL A 207 3.72 -33.37 30.49
CA VAL A 207 3.75 -34.65 31.21
C VAL A 207 3.28 -35.76 30.27
N LYS A 208 4.19 -36.63 29.83
CA LYS A 208 3.84 -37.84 29.08
C LYS A 208 2.94 -38.72 29.94
N LYS A 209 1.75 -39.09 29.42
CA LYS A 209 0.80 -39.97 30.12
C LYS A 209 1.49 -41.28 30.53
N LYS A 210 1.31 -41.67 31.80
CA LYS A 210 1.85 -42.92 32.35
C LYS A 210 1.24 -44.10 31.59
N LYS A 211 2.09 -44.96 31.03
CA LYS A 211 1.68 -46.21 30.38
C LYS A 211 1.38 -47.23 31.49
N SER A 212 0.16 -47.77 31.52
CA SER A 212 -0.17 -48.92 32.36
C SER A 212 0.50 -50.16 31.76
N ASP A 213 1.26 -50.89 32.58
CA ASP A 213 1.85 -52.17 32.18
C ASP A 213 0.95 -53.29 32.70
N SER A 214 0.52 -54.17 31.80
CA SER A 214 -0.29 -55.35 32.12
C SER A 214 0.10 -56.48 31.16
N ARG A 215 0.84 -57.45 31.70
CA ARG A 215 1.08 -58.78 31.12
C ARG A 215 0.42 -59.81 32.07
N HIS A 216 -0.01 -61.03 31.73
CA HIS A 216 0.14 -61.96 30.59
C HIS A 216 -1.16 -62.83 30.56
N ASP A 217 -1.62 -63.53 29.51
CA ASP A 217 -1.22 -63.68 28.09
C ASP A 217 -2.46 -64.15 27.27
N GLY A 218 -2.30 -64.71 26.05
CA GLY A 218 -3.30 -65.60 25.43
C GLY A 218 -3.84 -65.24 24.03
N SER A 219 -3.43 -66.05 23.03
CA SER A 219 -4.05 -66.31 21.71
C SER A 219 -4.00 -65.28 20.57
N GLU A 220 -4.07 -65.82 19.34
CA GLU A 220 -3.65 -65.21 18.06
C GLU A 220 -4.80 -64.55 17.27
N ASP A 221 -4.48 -63.55 16.42
CA ASP A 221 -4.59 -63.62 14.94
C ASP A 221 -4.82 -62.25 14.22
N GLN A 222 -4.20 -62.12 13.03
CA GLN A 222 -4.35 -61.13 11.93
C GLN A 222 -4.19 -59.60 12.16
N PRO A 223 -3.44 -58.88 11.29
CA PRO A 223 -3.17 -57.44 11.41
C PRO A 223 -4.12 -56.53 10.58
N LYS A 224 -4.63 -55.43 11.16
CA LYS A 224 -5.36 -54.38 10.40
C LYS A 224 -4.82 -52.95 10.55
N ARG A 225 -3.91 -52.62 9.62
CA ARG A 225 -3.76 -51.34 8.87
C ARG A 225 -3.65 -50.00 9.65
N LYS A 226 -2.42 -49.49 9.79
CA LYS A 226 -2.15 -48.07 10.10
C LYS A 226 -2.48 -47.17 8.89
N ARG A 227 -3.38 -46.19 9.05
CA ARG A 227 -3.56 -45.09 8.08
C ARG A 227 -2.51 -43.99 8.28
N ALA A 228 -1.40 -44.05 7.54
CA ALA A 228 -0.43 -42.96 7.47
C ALA A 228 -1.00 -41.77 6.67
N ARG A 229 -0.93 -40.54 7.22
CA ARG A 229 -1.31 -39.31 6.50
C ARG A 229 -0.17 -38.89 5.57
N ARG A 230 -0.43 -38.94 4.26
CA ARG A 230 0.53 -38.66 3.18
C ARG A 230 0.71 -37.15 2.99
N HIS A 231 1.87 -36.59 3.37
CA HIS A 231 2.27 -35.26 2.91
C HIS A 231 2.58 -35.31 1.41
N LYS A 232 1.89 -34.48 0.61
CA LYS A 232 2.12 -34.37 -0.83
C LYS A 232 3.28 -33.41 -1.11
N ARG A 233 4.50 -33.95 -1.23
CA ARG A 233 5.58 -33.31 -2.00
C ARG A 233 5.42 -33.74 -3.46
N SER A 234 5.32 -32.76 -4.37
CA SER A 234 5.47 -32.97 -5.81
C SER A 234 6.94 -32.80 -6.17
N GLY A 235 7.54 -33.82 -6.78
CA GLY A 235 8.83 -33.74 -7.44
C GLY A 235 8.70 -34.14 -8.90
N GLU A 236 9.60 -33.62 -9.71
CA GLU A 236 10.03 -34.19 -11.00
C GLU A 236 10.63 -35.61 -10.73
N GLU A 237 10.89 -36.51 -11.69
CA GLU A 237 11.44 -36.35 -13.04
C GLU A 237 11.01 -37.51 -14.00
N LYS A 238 11.26 -37.33 -15.32
CA LYS A 238 11.94 -38.22 -16.32
C LYS A 238 11.77 -39.77 -16.28
N ASP A 239 11.86 -40.53 -17.37
CA ASP A 239 11.96 -40.31 -18.84
C ASP A 239 11.88 -41.69 -19.56
N GLY A 240 11.70 -41.71 -20.89
CA GLY A 240 11.90 -42.85 -21.80
C GLY A 240 10.68 -43.75 -22.09
N THR A 241 10.49 -44.29 -23.30
CA THR A 241 11.22 -44.14 -24.58
C THR A 241 10.35 -44.68 -25.73
N ALA A 242 10.22 -43.96 -26.86
CA ALA A 242 9.85 -44.52 -28.17
C ALA A 242 10.18 -43.55 -29.33
N GLN A 243 11.00 -44.02 -30.27
CA GLN A 243 11.23 -43.52 -31.65
C GLN A 243 11.03 -44.74 -32.59
N PRO A 244 10.94 -44.64 -33.94
CA PRO A 244 11.42 -43.59 -34.87
C PRO A 244 10.24 -43.03 -35.73
N GLU A 245 10.33 -42.28 -36.84
CA GLU A 245 11.33 -42.14 -37.93
C GLU A 245 11.44 -40.70 -38.47
N VAL A 246 12.44 -40.51 -39.34
CA VAL A 246 12.82 -39.29 -40.06
C VAL A 246 11.91 -39.03 -41.26
N ASN A 247 11.60 -37.76 -41.56
CA ASN A 247 11.64 -37.30 -42.95
C ASN A 247 12.05 -35.82 -43.07
N GLN A 248 12.96 -35.53 -44.01
CA GLN A 248 13.45 -34.19 -44.31
C GLN A 248 12.81 -33.70 -45.63
N GLY A 249 12.35 -32.45 -45.65
CA GLY A 249 11.83 -31.81 -46.85
C GLY A 249 12.34 -30.38 -46.95
N ALA A 250 13.28 -30.14 -47.87
CA ALA A 250 13.83 -28.82 -48.18
C ALA A 250 13.25 -28.29 -49.52
N SER A 251 13.67 -27.08 -49.90
CA SER A 251 13.27 -26.29 -51.09
C SER A 251 11.90 -25.59 -51.01
N ASN A 252 11.72 -24.37 -51.53
CA ASN A 252 12.66 -23.33 -51.96
C ASN A 252 11.95 -21.96 -51.90
N PRO A 253 12.67 -20.82 -51.79
CA PRO A 253 12.08 -19.51 -52.04
C PRO A 253 11.81 -19.31 -53.54
N THR A 254 10.82 -18.50 -53.89
CA THR A 254 10.59 -18.03 -55.26
C THR A 254 10.77 -16.53 -55.34
N ASP A 255 11.71 -16.10 -56.17
CA ASP A 255 11.92 -14.71 -56.53
C ASP A 255 10.75 -14.16 -57.34
N ILE A 256 10.37 -12.91 -57.09
CA ILE A 256 9.71 -12.06 -58.07
C ILE A 256 10.48 -10.75 -58.09
N ASP A 257 11.47 -10.69 -58.97
CA ASP A 257 11.91 -9.43 -59.55
C ASP A 257 10.78 -8.88 -60.44
N THR A 258 10.45 -7.60 -60.28
CA THR A 258 9.90 -6.81 -61.39
C THR A 258 10.44 -5.40 -61.27
N SER A 259 11.48 -5.16 -62.06
CA SER A 259 12.06 -3.84 -62.31
C SER A 259 11.16 -3.01 -63.24
N ASN A 260 11.55 -1.73 -63.42
CA ASN A 260 11.01 -0.75 -64.37
C ASN A 260 9.64 -0.14 -63.98
N ASN A 261 9.38 1.17 -64.18
CA ASN A 261 10.24 2.25 -64.71
C ASN A 261 9.74 3.63 -64.24
N SER A 262 10.61 4.63 -64.36
CA SER A 262 10.33 6.07 -64.68
C SER A 262 9.19 6.78 -63.93
#